data_AF-A0A9E5EKS0-F1
#
_entry.id   AF-A0A9E5EKS0-F1
#
_cell.length_a   1.000
_cell.length_b   1.000
_cell.length_c   1.000
_cell.angle_alpha   90.00
_cell.angle_beta   90.00
_cell.angle_gamma   90.00
#
_symmetry.space_group_name_H-M   'P 1'
#
loop_
_entity.id
_entity.type
_entity.pdbx_description
1 polymer ?
#
loop_
_entity_poly.entity_id
_entity_poly.type
_entity_poly.pdbx_seq_one_letter_code
_entity_poly.pdbx_strand_id
1 'polypeptide(L)' 'MSKKPLKTFADLSPIYRQPLFSLLEQSRQVHREHWGEKEGVQLCRLLSIKTGGCSEDCGYCAQSSRYDTGVKAERLMDR' A
#
# COMPACT_ATOMS: atom_id res chain seq x y z
N MET A 1 -6.28 -29.25 -2.87
CA MET A 1 -6.27 -27.77 -3.07
C MET A 1 -5.30 -27.45 -4.19
N SER A 2 -5.80 -27.15 -5.39
CA SER A 2 -4.94 -26.85 -6.53
C SER A 2 -4.25 -25.51 -6.32
N LYS A 3 -2.91 -25.50 -6.25
CA LYS A 3 -2.13 -24.27 -6.12
C LYS A 3 -2.23 -23.51 -7.44
N LYS A 4 -2.82 -22.31 -7.42
CA LYS A 4 -2.75 -21.41 -8.59
C LYS A 4 -1.28 -21.16 -8.91
N PRO A 5 -0.88 -21.21 -10.20
CA PRO A 5 0.50 -20.91 -10.58
C PRO A 5 0.83 -19.46 -10.22
N LEU A 6 2.04 -19.25 -9.72
CA LEU A 6 2.56 -17.91 -9.42
C LEU A 6 2.78 -17.17 -10.74
N LYS A 7 2.33 -15.91 -10.80
CA LYS A 7 2.59 -15.04 -11.95
C LYS A 7 4.05 -14.58 -11.94
N THR A 8 4.67 -14.55 -13.11
CA THR A 8 6.01 -13.99 -13.33
C THR A 8 5.95 -12.48 -13.58
N PHE A 9 7.09 -11.81 -13.57
CA PHE A 9 7.17 -10.41 -13.99
C PHE A 9 6.69 -10.20 -15.44
N ALA A 10 7.01 -11.15 -16.33
CA ALA A 10 6.60 -11.09 -17.73
C ALA A 10 5.06 -11.14 -17.89
N ASP A 11 4.37 -11.86 -17.00
CA ASP A 11 2.90 -11.93 -17.01
C ASP A 11 2.24 -10.62 -16.53
N LEU A 12 2.95 -9.83 -15.71
CA LEU A 12 2.43 -8.60 -15.09
C LEU A 12 2.80 -7.33 -15.86
N SER A 13 3.96 -7.31 -16.52
CA SER A 13 4.45 -6.15 -17.26
C SER A 13 3.45 -5.60 -18.30
N PRO A 14 2.71 -6.44 -19.06
CA PRO A 14 1.70 -5.95 -20.00
C PRO A 14 0.56 -5.18 -19.33
N ILE A 15 0.11 -5.60 -18.13
CA ILE A 15 -0.98 -4.93 -17.39
C ILE A 15 -0.57 -3.50 -17.04
N TYR A 16 0.65 -3.31 -16.53
CA TYR A 16 1.17 -1.99 -16.18
C TYR A 16 1.31 -1.05 -17.40
N ARG A 17 1.52 -1.61 -18.60
CA ARG A 17 1.70 -0.85 -19.85
C ARG A 17 0.41 -0.65 -20.64
N GLN A 18 -0.74 -1.09 -20.13
CA GLN A 18 -2.03 -0.85 -20.80
C GLN A 18 -2.38 0.64 -20.86
N PRO A 19 -3.15 1.08 -21.87
CA PRO A 19 -3.77 2.40 -21.85
C PRO A 19 -4.61 2.58 -20.57
N LEU A 20 -4.43 3.71 -19.89
CA LEU A 20 -5.01 3.96 -18.56
C LEU A 20 -6.52 3.68 -18.50
N PHE A 21 -7.29 4.18 -19.47
CA PHE A 21 -8.75 4.01 -19.46
C PHE A 21 -9.18 2.56 -19.68
N SER A 22 -8.45 1.78 -20.49
CA SER A 22 -8.71 0.35 -20.65
C SER A 22 -8.41 -0.43 -19.37
N LEU A 23 -7.34 -0.07 -18.65
CA LEU A 23 -6.98 -0.67 -17.36
C LEU A 23 -8.02 -0.35 -16.27
N LEU A 24 -8.52 0.88 -16.22
CA LEU A 24 -9.56 1.28 -15.25
C LEU A 24 -10.85 0.49 -15.44
N GLU A 25 -11.30 0.29 -16.68
CA GLU A 25 -12.51 -0.50 -16.96
C GLU A 25 -12.33 -1.96 -16.54
N GLN A 26 -11.21 -2.59 -16.92
CA GLN A 26 -10.88 -3.97 -16.52
C GLN A 26 -10.79 -4.11 -14.99
N SER A 27 -10.15 -3.15 -14.31
CA SER A 27 -10.03 -3.14 -12.84
C SER A 27 -11.40 -3.04 -12.16
N ARG A 28 -12.30 -2.20 -12.70
CA ARG A 28 -13.66 -2.04 -12.16
C ARG A 28 -14.46 -3.33 -12.32
N GLN A 29 -14.34 -4.00 -13.46
CA GLN A 29 -15.02 -5.27 -13.72
C GLN A 29 -14.60 -6.34 -12.69
N VAL A 30 -13.28 -6.53 -12.49
CA VAL A 30 -12.76 -7.47 -11.48
C VAL A 30 -13.22 -7.09 -10.07
N HIS A 31 -13.21 -5.80 -9.73
CA HIS A 31 -13.71 -5.35 -8.43
C HIS A 31 -15.19 -5.71 -8.24
N ARG A 32 -16.04 -5.52 -9.25
CA ARG A 32 -17.47 -5.86 -9.18
C ARG A 32 -17.71 -7.37 -9.08
N GLU A 33 -16.93 -8.18 -9.80
CA GLU A 33 -17.06 -9.65 -9.74
C GLU A 33 -16.78 -10.22 -8.35
N HIS A 34 -15.89 -9.58 -7.58
CA HIS A 34 -15.43 -10.08 -6.29
C HIS A 34 -16.05 -9.36 -5.07
N TRP A 35 -16.42 -8.09 -5.22
CA TRP A 35 -16.95 -7.24 -4.15
C TRP A 35 -18.25 -6.51 -4.52
N GLY A 36 -18.84 -6.77 -5.69
CA GLY A 36 -19.98 -5.99 -6.23
C GLY A 36 -21.26 -6.03 -5.41
N GLU A 37 -21.49 -7.08 -4.61
CA GLU A 37 -22.61 -7.13 -3.65
C GLU A 37 -22.36 -6.28 -2.39
N LYS A 38 -21.09 -5.90 -2.15
CA LYS A 38 -20.62 -5.14 -0.99
C LYS A 38 -20.04 -3.83 -1.48
N GLU A 39 -20.87 -2.85 -1.79
CA GLU A 39 -20.44 -1.48 -2.15
C GLU A 39 -19.79 -0.70 -0.97
N GLY A 40 -19.32 -1.40 0.06
CA GLY A 40 -18.73 -0.83 1.27
C GLY A 40 -17.23 -0.62 1.15
N VAL A 41 -16.73 0.41 1.83
CA VAL A 41 -15.29 0.68 1.99
C VAL A 41 -14.86 0.24 3.38
N GLN A 42 -13.75 -0.48 3.49
CA GLN A 42 -13.16 -0.85 4.79
C GLN A 42 -12.51 0.37 5.44
N LEU A 43 -12.94 0.70 6.66
CA LEU A 43 -12.37 1.80 7.44
C LEU A 43 -11.40 1.24 8.49
N CYS A 44 -10.16 1.73 8.46
CA CYS A 44 -9.13 1.39 9.44
C CYS A 44 -8.58 2.65 10.09
N ARG A 45 -8.31 2.59 11.40
CA ARG A 45 -7.62 3.66 12.13
C ARG A 45 -6.32 3.12 12.68
N LEU A 46 -5.24 3.87 12.44
CA LEU A 46 -3.90 3.58 12.95
C LEU A 46 -3.41 4.75 13.82
N LEU A 47 -2.50 4.45 14.73
CA LEU A 47 -1.84 5.42 15.58
C LEU A 47 -0.36 5.04 15.69
N SER A 48 0.50 6.05 15.66
CA SER A 48 1.93 5.90 15.86
C SER A 48 2.24 5.87 17.35
N ILE A 49 2.50 4.69 17.92
CA ILE A 49 2.80 4.56 19.36
C ILE A 49 4.14 5.22 19.76
N LYS A 50 5.04 5.40 18.78
CA LYS A 50 6.30 6.13 18.91
C LYS A 50 6.64 6.73 17.54
N THR A 51 6.77 8.05 17.48
CA THR A 51 6.99 8.78 16.23
C THR A 51 8.42 9.29 16.12
N GLY A 52 9.01 9.16 14.94
CA GLY A 52 10.32 9.74 14.61
C GLY A 52 11.52 8.98 15.19
N GLY A 53 12.73 9.40 14.80
CA GLY A 53 13.97 8.81 15.28
C GLY A 53 14.21 7.36 14.83
N CYS A 54 13.64 6.94 13.70
CA CYS A 54 13.82 5.60 13.16
C CYS A 54 15.26 5.42 12.64
N SER A 55 15.89 4.29 12.95
CA SER A 55 17.28 3.98 12.55
C SER A 55 17.45 3.62 11.07
N GLU A 56 16.35 3.19 10.44
CA GLU A 56 16.30 2.75 9.05
C GLU A 56 16.48 3.91 8.07
N ASP A 57 17.01 3.61 6.88
CA ASP A 57 17.35 4.57 5.84
C ASP A 57 16.35 4.56 4.67
N CYS A 58 15.06 4.57 5.00
CA CYS A 58 14.01 4.63 3.98
C CYS A 58 13.94 6.06 3.40
N GLY A 59 14.42 6.27 2.17
CA GLY A 59 14.46 7.60 1.52
C GLY A 59 13.12 8.32 1.29
N TYR A 60 11.99 7.63 1.51
CA TYR A 60 10.64 8.21 1.46
C TYR A 60 10.02 8.44 2.85
N CYS A 61 10.64 7.95 3.92
CA CYS A 61 10.04 7.93 5.25
C CYS A 61 10.42 9.18 6.04
N ALA A 62 9.41 9.99 6.38
CA ALA A 62 9.61 11.19 7.20
C ALA A 62 10.14 10.89 8.62
N GLN A 63 10.05 9.65 9.09
CA GLN A 63 10.50 9.27 10.45
C GLN A 63 11.95 8.81 10.51
N SER A 64 12.61 8.60 9.36
CA SER A 64 14.02 8.20 9.32
C SER A 64 14.91 9.29 9.91
N SER A 65 15.77 8.90 10.85
CA SER A 65 16.78 9.79 11.45
C SER A 65 17.95 10.11 10.50
N ARG A 66 17.98 9.50 9.32
CA ARG A 66 19.01 9.74 8.30
C ARG A 66 18.78 11.02 7.50
N TYR A 67 17.57 11.58 7.55
CA TYR A 67 17.15 12.74 6.78
C TYR A 67 16.58 13.84 7.67
N ASP A 68 16.70 15.11 7.24
CA ASP A 68 16.05 16.24 7.90
C ASP A 68 14.64 16.45 7.33
N THR A 69 13.63 16.04 8.10
CA THR A 69 12.23 15.98 7.67
C THR A 69 11.29 16.85 8.52
N GLY A 70 11.84 17.50 9.55
CA GLY A 70 11.07 18.25 10.56
C GLY A 70 10.30 17.40 11.58
N VAL A 71 10.26 16.07 11.44
CA VAL A 71 9.62 15.18 12.42
C VAL A 71 10.54 14.97 13.62
N LYS A 72 10.11 15.43 14.80
CA LYS A 72 10.86 15.24 16.05
C LYS A 72 10.65 13.84 16.60
N ALA A 73 11.69 13.29 17.24
CA ALA A 73 11.58 12.03 17.94
C ALA A 73 10.75 12.20 19.23
N GLU A 74 9.70 11.40 19.35
CA GLU A 74 8.81 11.36 20.50
C GLU A 74 9.10 10.12 21.36
N ARG A 75 8.73 10.18 22.64
CA ARG A 75 8.77 9.02 23.52
C ARG A 75 7.63 8.06 23.15
N LEU A 76 7.76 6.81 23.59
CA LEU A 76 6.66 5.86 23.53
C LEU A 76 5.47 6.44 24.31
N MET A 77 4.27 6.39 23.72
CA MET A 77 3.05 6.85 24.37
C MET A 77 2.79 6.08 25.67
N ASP A 78 2.12 6.74 26.61
CA ASP A 78 1.63 6.09 27.83
C ASP A 78 0.56 5.05 27.50
N ARG A 79 0.47 4.03 28.35
CA ARG A 79 -0.34 2.84 28.12
C ARG A 79 -1.81 3.03 28.43
#